data_AF-A0A1H9D9U2-F1
#
_entry.id   AF-A0A1H9D9U2-F1
#
_cell.length_a   1.000
_cell.length_b   1.000
_cell.length_c   1.000
_cell.angle_alpha   90.00
_cell.angle_beta   90.00
_cell.angle_gamma   90.00
#
_symmetry.space_group_name_H-M   'P 1'
#
loop_
_entity.id
_entity.type
_entity.pdbx_description
1 polymer ?
#
loop_
_entity_poly.entity_id
_entity_poly.type
_entity_poly.pdbx_seq_one_letter_code
_entity_poly.pdbx_strand_id
1 'polypeptide(L)'
;MRKKTAAVLACAAALVALGSPPASAAGETATNKRTQYIAKYPATNAHSCINRRIYLASDWYTWRLTGLETGAADRSIYLASGWYAWQDCLDYLGPGSYDQDSSLDPENPAYDTVRFSVFDYSVGRDYYWGSSLTPS
;
A
#
# COMPACT_ATOMS: atom_id res chain seq x y z
N MET A 1 -8.39 -24.23 66.74
CA MET A 1 -9.08 -23.67 65.56
C MET A 1 -8.18 -22.65 64.86
N ARG A 2 -7.85 -22.84 63.57
CA ARG A 2 -7.42 -21.83 62.56
C ARG A 2 -6.87 -22.59 61.33
N LYS A 3 -7.78 -23.04 60.45
CA LYS A 3 -8.11 -22.50 59.11
C LYS A 3 -6.95 -22.58 58.11
N LYS A 4 -7.02 -23.61 57.24
CA LYS A 4 -6.24 -23.80 56.02
C LYS A 4 -6.70 -22.79 54.96
N THR A 5 -5.79 -21.99 54.42
CA THR A 5 -6.04 -21.13 53.26
C THR A 5 -5.69 -21.88 51.98
N ALA A 6 -6.69 -22.15 51.15
CA ALA A 6 -6.54 -22.74 49.83
C ALA A 6 -6.11 -21.66 48.82
N ALA A 7 -5.10 -21.97 48.02
CA ALA A 7 -4.68 -21.15 46.89
C ALA A 7 -5.62 -21.39 45.70
N VAL A 8 -6.20 -20.32 45.17
CA VAL A 8 -7.00 -20.36 43.94
C VAL A 8 -6.06 -20.10 42.77
N LEU A 9 -5.91 -21.11 41.91
CA LEU A 9 -5.18 -21.03 40.65
C LEU A 9 -6.08 -20.35 39.61
N ALA A 10 -5.73 -19.14 39.17
CA ALA A 10 -6.42 -18.45 38.08
C ALA A 10 -5.76 -18.83 36.74
N CYS A 11 -6.44 -19.66 35.94
CA CYS A 11 -6.05 -19.90 34.55
C CYS A 11 -6.40 -18.67 33.71
N ALA A 12 -5.40 -17.96 33.20
CA ALA A 12 -5.58 -16.93 32.17
C ALA A 12 -5.84 -17.61 30.82
N ALA A 13 -7.08 -17.61 30.36
CA ALA A 13 -7.42 -17.98 28.99
C ALA A 13 -7.03 -16.81 28.06
N ALA A 14 -5.95 -17.00 27.30
CA ALA A 14 -5.61 -16.08 26.22
C ALA A 14 -6.63 -16.28 25.07
N LEU A 15 -7.57 -15.34 24.93
CA LEU A 15 -8.39 -15.25 23.72
C LEU A 15 -7.47 -14.82 22.57
N VAL A 16 -7.08 -15.77 21.71
CA VAL A 16 -6.56 -15.47 20.39
C VAL A 16 -7.75 -14.99 19.57
N ALA A 17 -7.95 -13.68 19.47
CA ALA A 17 -8.91 -13.11 18.54
C ALA A 17 -8.40 -13.40 17.12
N LEU A 18 -8.91 -14.46 16.51
CA LEU A 18 -8.80 -14.66 15.06
C LEU A 18 -9.60 -13.54 14.41
N GLY A 19 -8.92 -12.43 14.11
CA GLY A 19 -9.51 -11.31 13.39
C GLY A 19 -10.09 -11.86 12.10
N SER A 20 -11.42 -11.91 12.00
CA SER A 20 -12.10 -12.20 10.75
C SER A 20 -11.54 -11.22 9.70
N PRO A 21 -11.27 -11.67 8.46
CA PRO A 21 -10.93 -10.72 7.42
C PRO A 21 -12.01 -9.64 7.41
N PRO A 22 -11.65 -8.34 7.38
CA PRO A 22 -12.65 -7.29 7.26
C PRO A 22 -13.50 -7.66 6.06
N ALA A 23 -14.83 -7.51 6.18
CA ALA A 23 -15.72 -7.64 5.04
C ALA A 23 -15.19 -6.71 3.96
N SER A 24 -14.52 -7.30 2.97
CA SER A 24 -13.86 -6.58 1.89
C SER A 24 -14.94 -5.71 1.26
N ALA A 25 -14.70 -4.41 1.14
CA ALA A 25 -15.46 -3.55 0.24
C ALA A 25 -15.15 -4.00 -1.19
N ALA A 26 -15.66 -5.17 -1.59
CA ALA A 26 -15.63 -5.64 -2.96
C ALA A 26 -16.44 -4.62 -3.77
N GLY A 27 -15.77 -3.89 -4.66
CA GLY A 27 -16.37 -2.88 -5.53
C GLY A 27 -15.97 -1.43 -5.25
N GLU A 28 -15.22 -1.12 -4.19
CA GLU A 28 -14.76 0.26 -3.95
C GLU A 28 -13.35 0.51 -4.50
N THR A 29 -13.14 1.68 -5.10
CA THR A 29 -11.79 2.14 -5.49
C THR A 29 -10.96 2.40 -4.25
N ALA A 30 -9.85 1.68 -4.10
CA ALA A 30 -8.84 1.98 -3.10
C ALA A 30 -7.81 2.98 -3.65
N THR A 31 -7.33 3.88 -2.80
CA THR A 31 -6.31 4.88 -3.16
C THR A 31 -5.15 4.89 -2.16
N ASN A 32 -3.92 5.05 -2.65
CA ASN A 32 -2.72 5.28 -1.85
C ASN A 32 -1.96 6.48 -2.45
N LYS A 33 -2.19 7.67 -1.89
CA LYS A 33 -1.83 8.95 -2.54
C LYS A 33 -1.41 10.01 -1.52
N ARG A 34 -0.58 10.96 -1.93
CA ARG A 34 -0.24 12.16 -1.13
C ARG A 34 0.04 13.37 -2.02
N THR A 35 0.03 14.54 -1.39
CA THR A 35 0.56 15.78 -2.00
C THR A 35 2.03 15.96 -1.61
N GLN A 36 2.89 16.28 -2.58
CA GLN A 36 4.31 16.56 -2.34
C GLN A 36 4.87 17.57 -3.34
N TYR A 37 5.69 18.49 -2.86
CA TYR A 37 6.48 19.39 -3.69
C TYR A 37 7.67 18.64 -4.33
N ILE A 38 7.78 18.72 -5.65
CA ILE A 38 8.85 18.07 -6.42
C ILE A 38 9.96 19.09 -6.70
N ALA A 39 11.07 18.97 -5.97
CA ALA A 39 12.21 19.89 -6.10
C ALA A 39 13.07 19.58 -7.33
N LYS A 40 13.73 20.58 -7.92
CA LYS A 40 14.70 20.32 -9.01
C LYS A 40 15.98 19.62 -8.54
N TYR A 41 16.40 19.93 -7.31
CA TYR A 41 17.64 19.48 -6.71
C TYR A 41 17.40 19.05 -5.25
N PRO A 42 16.71 17.92 -5.01
CA PRO A 42 16.63 17.35 -3.67
C PRO A 42 17.98 16.70 -3.29
N ALA A 43 18.05 16.04 -2.12
CA ALA A 43 19.20 15.20 -1.78
C ALA A 43 19.42 14.11 -2.84
N THR A 44 20.67 13.70 -3.09
CA THR A 44 21.02 12.76 -4.16
C THR A 44 20.35 11.38 -4.02
N ASN A 45 19.98 11.00 -2.80
CA ASN A 45 19.25 9.78 -2.46
C ASN A 45 17.80 10.08 -2.01
N ALA A 46 17.23 11.20 -2.47
CA ALA A 46 15.87 11.57 -2.12
C ALA A 46 14.90 10.52 -2.64
N HIS A 47 14.20 9.94 -1.67
CA HIS A 47 13.25 8.87 -1.86
C HIS A 47 12.08 9.15 -0.93
N SER A 48 10.87 8.98 -1.44
CA SER A 48 9.67 9.22 -0.66
C SER A 48 8.66 8.15 -0.95
N CYS A 49 8.17 7.45 0.07
CA CYS A 49 7.12 6.43 -0.09
C CYS A 49 5.84 6.69 0.71
N ILE A 50 4.77 6.05 0.27
CA ILE A 50 3.48 5.90 0.95
C ILE A 50 3.26 4.40 1.10
N ASN A 51 3.12 3.94 2.34
CA ASN A 51 2.90 2.52 2.64
C ASN A 51 1.51 2.34 3.21
N ARG A 52 0.79 1.35 2.68
CA ARG A 52 -0.55 0.96 3.14
C ARG A 52 -0.66 -0.55 3.13
N ARG A 53 -1.28 -1.12 4.16
CA ARG A 53 -1.75 -2.50 4.13
C ARG A 53 -3.21 -2.51 3.65
N ILE A 54 -3.56 -3.41 2.73
CA ILE A 54 -4.91 -3.48 2.17
C ILE A 54 -5.34 -4.93 1.97
N TYR A 55 -6.61 -5.21 2.24
CA TYR A 55 -7.23 -6.47 1.87
C TYR A 55 -7.96 -6.30 0.54
N LEU A 56 -7.70 -7.18 -0.41
CA LEU A 56 -8.31 -7.17 -1.73
C LEU A 56 -9.10 -8.48 -1.94
N ALA A 57 -10.25 -8.37 -2.60
CA ALA A 57 -10.98 -9.55 -3.07
C ALA A 57 -10.31 -10.09 -4.34
N SER A 58 -10.57 -11.36 -4.67
CA SER A 58 -10.07 -11.95 -5.90
C SER A 58 -10.84 -11.36 -7.08
N ASP A 59 -10.17 -10.55 -7.91
CA ASP A 59 -10.81 -9.87 -9.04
C ASP A 59 -9.79 -9.31 -10.04
N TRP A 60 -10.28 -8.83 -11.18
CA TRP A 60 -9.56 -7.92 -12.05
C TRP A 60 -9.67 -6.49 -11.50
N TYR A 61 -8.54 -5.78 -11.54
CA TYR A 61 -8.45 -4.39 -11.12
C TYR A 61 -7.84 -3.54 -12.24
N THR A 62 -8.37 -2.35 -12.41
CA THR A 62 -7.69 -1.24 -13.07
C THR A 62 -6.76 -0.58 -12.05
N TRP A 63 -5.46 -0.78 -12.21
CA TRP A 63 -4.41 -0.13 -11.43
C TRP A 63 -3.94 1.12 -12.16
N ARG A 64 -4.20 2.28 -11.55
CA ARG A 64 -3.91 3.60 -12.11
C ARG A 64 -2.86 4.32 -11.28
N LEU A 65 -1.74 4.72 -11.89
CA LEU A 65 -0.83 5.71 -11.33
C LEU A 65 -1.38 7.12 -11.60
N THR A 66 -1.23 8.02 -10.63
CA THR A 66 -1.80 9.37 -10.67
C THR A 66 -0.78 10.43 -10.31
N GLY A 67 -1.05 11.68 -10.70
CA GLY A 67 -0.14 12.79 -10.45
C GLY A 67 1.01 12.85 -11.43
N LEU A 68 0.83 12.31 -12.64
CA LEU A 68 1.80 12.35 -13.72
C LEU A 68 1.56 13.62 -14.56
N GLU A 69 2.60 14.16 -15.21
CA GLU A 69 2.46 15.34 -16.07
C GLU A 69 1.59 15.07 -17.31
N THR A 70 1.71 13.87 -17.90
CA THR A 70 0.84 13.39 -18.98
C THR A 70 -0.54 12.92 -18.49
N GLY A 71 -0.78 12.96 -17.18
CA GLY A 71 -2.06 12.66 -16.54
C GLY A 71 -2.01 11.41 -15.66
N ALA A 72 -2.34 10.26 -16.24
CA ALA A 72 -2.43 8.98 -15.54
C ALA A 72 -1.98 7.83 -16.44
N ALA A 73 -1.43 6.79 -15.82
CA ALA A 73 -1.05 5.55 -16.50
C ALA A 73 -1.84 4.39 -15.89
N ASP A 74 -2.45 3.59 -16.75
CA ASP A 74 -3.34 2.51 -16.34
C ASP A 74 -2.80 1.16 -16.80
N ARG A 75 -3.08 0.13 -16.01
CA ARG A 75 -3.00 -1.26 -16.45
C ARG A 75 -4.05 -2.11 -15.78
N SER A 76 -4.49 -3.15 -16.48
CA SER A 76 -5.33 -4.20 -15.91
C SER A 76 -4.48 -5.27 -15.26
N ILE A 77 -4.90 -5.76 -14.11
CA ILE A 77 -4.21 -6.79 -13.34
C ILE A 77 -5.23 -7.67 -12.63
N TYR A 78 -5.01 -8.98 -12.62
CA TYR A 78 -5.76 -9.88 -11.75
C TYR A 78 -5.03 -10.06 -10.42
N LEU A 79 -5.74 -9.92 -9.30
CA LEU A 79 -5.21 -10.14 -7.96
C LEU A 79 -6.04 -11.22 -7.28
N ALA A 80 -5.37 -12.14 -6.60
CA ALA A 80 -6.03 -13.11 -5.74
C ALA A 80 -6.56 -12.43 -4.46
N SER A 81 -7.50 -13.08 -3.77
CA SER A 81 -7.97 -12.56 -2.49
C SER A 81 -6.87 -12.63 -1.44
N GLY A 82 -6.64 -11.56 -0.69
CA GLY A 82 -5.66 -11.57 0.39
C GLY A 82 -5.25 -10.19 0.89
N TRP A 83 -4.36 -10.19 1.88
CA TRP A 83 -3.68 -8.99 2.34
C TRP A 83 -2.46 -8.70 1.47
N TYR A 84 -2.30 -7.43 1.14
CA TYR A 84 -1.18 -6.90 0.37
C TYR A 84 -0.53 -5.75 1.15
N ALA A 85 0.81 -5.71 1.14
CA ALA A 85 1.56 -4.51 1.39
C ALA A 85 1.61 -3.70 0.09
N TRP A 86 0.93 -2.56 0.08
CA TRP A 86 0.88 -1.63 -1.03
C TRP A 86 1.84 -0.47 -0.76
N GLN A 87 2.79 -0.28 -1.65
CA GLN A 87 3.78 0.78 -1.55
C GLN A 87 3.81 1.60 -2.83
N ASP A 88 3.73 2.92 -2.70
CA ASP A 88 3.98 3.88 -3.78
C ASP A 88 5.21 4.69 -3.41
N CYS A 89 6.24 4.69 -4.24
CA CYS A 89 7.49 5.41 -4.04
C CYS A 89 7.75 6.39 -5.18
N LEU A 90 8.44 7.47 -4.85
CA LEU A 90 8.94 8.45 -5.80
C LEU A 90 10.44 8.59 -5.57
N ASP A 91 11.20 8.21 -6.58
CA ASP A 91 12.65 8.14 -6.58
C ASP A 91 13.24 9.27 -7.42
N TYR A 92 14.17 10.02 -6.82
CA TYR A 92 14.95 11.01 -7.56
C TYR A 92 16.10 10.35 -8.31
N LEU A 93 16.14 10.51 -9.63
CA LEU A 93 17.13 9.84 -10.49
C LEU A 93 18.22 10.77 -11.03
N GLY A 94 18.02 12.08 -10.93
CA GLY A 94 18.93 13.07 -11.44
C GLY A 94 18.22 14.40 -11.69
N PRO A 95 18.95 15.46 -12.08
CA PRO A 95 18.41 16.82 -12.16
C PRO A 95 17.09 16.91 -12.92
N GLY A 96 16.00 17.14 -12.20
CA GLY A 96 14.67 17.25 -12.80
C GLY A 96 13.97 15.93 -13.15
N SER A 97 14.53 14.77 -12.80
CA SER A 97 14.01 13.46 -13.17
C SER A 97 13.59 12.65 -11.94
N TYR A 98 12.36 12.15 -11.98
CA TYR A 98 11.76 11.31 -10.94
C TYR A 98 11.06 10.11 -11.58
N ASP A 99 11.15 8.97 -10.90
CA ASP A 99 10.41 7.75 -11.22
C ASP A 99 9.41 7.46 -10.11
N GLN A 100 8.16 7.20 -10.47
CA GLN A 100 7.17 6.69 -9.55
C GLN A 100 7.09 5.18 -9.72
N ASP A 101 7.34 4.42 -8.66
CA ASP A 101 7.07 2.98 -8.59
C ASP A 101 5.90 2.70 -7.66
N SER A 102 5.07 1.73 -8.03
CA SER A 102 3.98 1.22 -7.21
C SER A 102 4.05 -0.29 -7.16
N SER A 103 3.98 -0.87 -5.97
CA SER A 103 4.07 -2.30 -5.75
C SER A 103 2.96 -2.83 -4.86
N LEU A 104 2.49 -4.05 -5.17
CA LEU A 104 1.59 -4.83 -4.32
C LEU A 104 2.30 -6.14 -4.01
N ASP A 105 2.70 -6.29 -2.75
CA ASP A 105 3.36 -7.46 -2.23
C ASP A 105 2.37 -8.31 -1.42
N PRO A 106 1.97 -9.51 -1.91
CA PRO A 106 1.03 -10.36 -1.20
C PRO A 106 1.66 -10.96 0.06
N GLU A 107 0.92 -10.99 1.16
CA GLU A 107 1.37 -11.71 2.37
C GLU A 107 1.37 -13.23 2.19
N ASN A 108 0.64 -13.73 1.20
CA ASN A 108 0.67 -15.13 0.83
C ASN A 108 1.88 -15.39 -0.10
N PRO A 109 2.87 -16.20 0.32
CA PRO A 109 4.08 -16.45 -0.46
C PRO A 109 3.84 -17.29 -1.72
N ALA A 110 2.62 -17.80 -1.95
CA ALA A 110 2.25 -18.49 -3.18
C ALA A 110 1.97 -17.54 -4.35
N TYR A 111 1.90 -16.23 -4.10
CA TYR A 111 1.65 -15.19 -5.11
C TYR A 111 2.87 -14.30 -5.25
N ASP A 112 3.12 -13.81 -6.46
CA ASP A 112 4.25 -12.93 -6.75
C ASP A 112 3.91 -11.46 -6.44
N THR A 113 4.93 -10.70 -6.02
CA THR A 113 4.85 -9.23 -5.97
C THR A 113 4.70 -8.67 -7.38
N VAL A 114 3.78 -7.72 -7.55
CA VAL A 114 3.55 -7.03 -8.82
C VAL A 114 3.98 -5.57 -8.72
N ARG A 115 4.57 -5.01 -9.78
CA ARG A 115 5.10 -3.63 -9.79
C ARG A 115 4.70 -2.84 -11.03
N PHE A 116 4.46 -1.55 -10.89
CA PHE A 116 4.08 -0.62 -11.95
C PHE A 116 4.87 0.69 -11.77
N SER A 117 5.68 1.08 -12.76
CA SER A 117 6.44 2.33 -12.69
C SER A 117 6.28 3.21 -13.93
N VAL A 118 6.45 4.53 -13.73
CA VAL A 118 6.41 5.56 -14.77
C VAL A 118 7.33 6.74 -14.41
N PHE A 119 8.00 7.28 -15.43
CA PHE A 119 8.85 8.47 -15.37
C PHE A 119 8.09 9.68 -15.93
N ASP A 120 7.43 10.48 -15.10
CA ASP A 120 6.59 11.57 -15.63
C ASP A 120 6.31 12.70 -14.63
N TYR A 121 7.34 13.47 -14.27
CA TYR A 121 7.24 14.61 -13.36
C TYR A 121 8.05 15.82 -13.83
N SER A 122 7.40 16.99 -13.82
CA SER A 122 8.09 18.28 -13.82
C SER A 122 8.51 18.69 -12.41
N VAL A 123 9.42 19.65 -12.32
CA VAL A 123 9.92 20.16 -11.04
C VAL A 123 9.44 21.57 -10.75
N GLY A 124 9.46 21.96 -9.48
CA GLY A 124 9.11 23.29 -9.02
C GLY A 124 7.65 23.46 -8.62
N ARG A 125 6.92 22.38 -8.34
CA ARG A 125 5.50 22.43 -7.97
C ARG A 125 5.05 21.24 -7.12
N ASP A 126 3.87 21.38 -6.53
CA ASP A 126 3.18 20.29 -5.83
C ASP A 126 2.50 19.34 -6.80
N TYR A 127 2.63 18.05 -6.51
CA TYR A 127 1.95 16.96 -7.19
C TYR A 127 1.11 16.17 -6.20
N TYR A 128 -0.10 15.81 -6.60
CA TYR A 128 -0.91 14.81 -5.91
C TYR A 128 -0.68 13.45 -6.58
N TRP A 129 0.25 12.68 -6.03
CA TRP A 129 0.77 11.47 -6.66
C TRP A 129 0.54 10.22 -5.82
N GLY A 130 0.65 9.06 -6.47
CA GLY A 130 0.41 7.75 -5.89
C GLY A 130 -0.40 6.89 -6.85
N SER A 131 -1.12 5.89 -6.34
CA SER A 131 -1.92 5.01 -7.19
C SER A 131 -3.31 4.69 -6.65
N SER A 132 -4.11 4.07 -7.49
CA SER A 132 -5.44 3.58 -7.14
C SER A 132 -5.74 2.23 -7.79
N LEU A 133 -6.51 1.41 -7.08
CA LEU A 133 -7.02 0.11 -7.54
C LEU A 133 -8.54 0.18 -7.59
N THR A 134 -9.10 0.00 -8.78
CA THR A 134 -10.56 -0.04 -8.99
C THR A 134 -10.93 -1.42 -9.52
N PRO A 135 -11.81 -2.17 -8.85
CA PRO A 135 -12.37 -3.41 -9.42
C PRO A 135 -12.98 -3.13 -10.80
N SER A 136 -12.72 -4.01 -11.78
CA SER A 136 -13.14 -3.84 -13.19
C SER A 136 -14.43 -4.56 -13.52
#